data_AF-A0A1B9IYP8-F1
#
_entry.id   AF-A0A1B9IYP8-F1
#
_cell.length_a   1.000
_cell.length_b   1.000
_cell.length_c   1.000
_cell.angle_alpha   90.00
_cell.angle_beta   90.00
_cell.angle_gamma   90.00
#
_symmetry.space_group_name_H-M   'P 1'
#
loop_
_entity.id
_entity.type
_entity.pdbx_description
1 polymer ?
#
loop_
_entity_poly.entity_id
_entity_poly.type
_entity_poly.pdbx_seq_one_letter_code
_entity_poly.pdbx_strand_id
1 'polypeptide(L)'
;MPHYPPRPPPGIRRLIWNQRIWIESTFATSMMQPWEKALILTVLSLVTLLIWFSLYTYFPSHVAYLSRRWSYYVYGDETVEVLAPIKAYILAQIGRVLGGVKSAVGGQKGRLEL
;
A
#
# COMPACT_ATOMS: atom_id res chain seq x y z
N MET A 1 18.60 -36.16 14.13
CA MET A 1 17.25 -35.60 13.90
C MET A 1 17.39 -34.20 13.33
N PRO A 2 16.50 -33.71 12.45
CA PRO A 2 16.60 -32.34 11.93
C PRO A 2 16.51 -31.31 13.06
N HIS A 3 17.46 -30.39 13.15
CA HIS A 3 17.53 -29.34 14.18
C HIS A 3 16.65 -28.11 13.89
N TYR A 4 16.02 -28.05 12.72
CA TYR A 4 15.16 -26.93 12.32
C TYR A 4 13.71 -27.36 12.21
N PRO A 5 12.75 -26.52 12.67
CA PRO A 5 11.34 -26.81 12.47
C PRO A 5 11.04 -26.90 10.97
N PRO A 6 10.28 -27.91 10.53
CA PRO A 6 9.94 -28.07 9.12
C PRO A 6 9.14 -26.87 8.62
N ARG A 7 9.32 -26.52 7.35
CA ARG A 7 8.53 -25.46 6.69
C ARG A 7 7.03 -25.78 6.82
N PRO A 8 6.18 -24.82 7.21
CA PRO A 8 4.74 -25.04 7.33
C PRO A 8 4.09 -25.35 5.96
N PRO A 9 2.98 -26.12 5.95
CA PRO A 9 2.25 -26.47 4.74
C PRO A 9 1.71 -25.22 4.00
N PRO A 10 1.45 -25.31 2.68
CA PRO A 10 0.97 -24.19 1.88
C PRO A 10 -0.32 -23.57 2.45
N GLY A 11 -0.38 -22.24 2.48
CA GLY A 11 -1.48 -21.47 3.07
C GLY A 11 -1.00 -20.18 3.74
N ILE A 12 -1.90 -19.51 4.48
CA ILE A 12 -1.62 -18.24 5.17
C ILE A 12 -0.45 -18.38 6.16
N ARG A 13 -0.38 -19.52 6.87
CA ARG A 13 0.71 -19.82 7.81
C ARG A 13 2.09 -19.80 7.13
N ARG A 14 2.17 -20.30 5.89
CA ARG A 14 3.41 -20.27 5.10
C ARG A 14 3.74 -18.87 4.58
N LEU A 15 2.75 -18.05 4.24
CA LEU A 15 2.96 -16.66 3.87
C LEU A 15 3.54 -15.85 5.04
N ILE A 16 2.94 -15.95 6.23
CA ILE A 16 3.42 -15.27 7.44
C ILE A 16 4.83 -15.75 7.80
N TRP A 17 5.08 -17.06 7.74
CA TRP A 17 6.41 -17.61 7.97
C TRP A 17 7.45 -17.08 6.98
N ASN A 18 7.12 -17.04 5.67
CA ASN A 18 8.02 -16.48 4.66
C ASN A 18 8.34 -15.01 4.94
N GLN A 19 7.33 -14.19 5.26
CA GLN A 19 7.52 -12.78 5.57
C GLN A 19 8.38 -12.57 6.81
N ARG A 20 8.14 -13.35 7.87
CA ARG A 20 8.96 -13.33 9.08
C ARG A 20 10.42 -13.66 8.79
N ILE A 21 10.69 -14.73 8.06
CA ILE A 21 12.06 -15.14 7.70
C ILE A 21 12.73 -14.08 6.83
N TRP A 22 12.00 -13.49 5.87
CA TRP A 22 12.53 -12.43 5.01
C TRP A 22 12.93 -11.19 5.82
N ILE A 23 12.09 -10.76 6.76
CA ILE A 23 12.39 -9.65 7.67
C ILE A 23 13.60 -10.00 8.56
N GLU A 24 13.58 -11.16 9.22
CA GLU A 24 14.65 -11.57 10.13
C GLU A 24 16.01 -11.71 9.42
N SER A 25 16.00 -12.11 8.15
CA SER A 25 17.22 -12.22 7.33
C SER A 25 17.69 -10.86 6.81
N THR A 26 16.78 -9.99 6.38
CA THR A 26 17.13 -8.68 5.79
C THR A 26 17.66 -7.70 6.84
N PHE A 27 17.05 -7.70 8.02
CA PHE A 27 17.43 -6.79 9.11
C PHE A 27 18.35 -7.45 10.14
N ALA A 28 18.88 -8.63 9.84
CA ALA A 28 19.72 -9.45 10.74
C ALA A 28 19.15 -9.61 12.17
N THR A 29 17.83 -9.50 12.31
CA THR A 29 17.14 -9.49 13.60
C THR A 29 17.17 -10.84 14.29
N SER A 30 17.61 -11.89 13.59
CA SER A 30 17.85 -13.22 14.15
C SER A 30 19.02 -13.27 15.13
N MET A 31 19.97 -12.34 15.04
CA MET A 31 21.16 -12.29 15.90
C MET A 31 20.99 -11.38 17.12
N MET A 32 19.90 -10.62 17.19
CA MET A 32 19.66 -9.62 18.21
C MET A 32 18.96 -10.20 19.43
N GLN A 33 19.24 -9.63 20.61
CA GLN A 33 18.52 -10.01 21.81
C GLN A 33 17.06 -9.53 21.74
N PRO A 34 16.10 -10.22 22.40
CA PRO A 34 14.68 -9.87 22.32
C PRO A 34 14.36 -8.43 22.73
N TRP A 35 15.10 -7.87 23.68
CA TRP A 35 14.90 -6.48 24.15
C TRP A 35 15.44 -5.45 23.14
N GLU A 36 16.57 -5.73 22.48
CA GLU A 36 17.14 -4.86 21.43
C GLU A 36 16.17 -4.78 20.25
N LYS A 37 15.63 -5.93 19.84
CA LYS A 37 14.59 -6.02 18.82
C LYS A 37 13.36 -5.19 19.20
N ALA A 38 12.90 -5.30 20.45
CA ALA A 38 11.77 -4.53 20.93
C ALA A 38 12.03 -3.02 20.83
N LEU A 39 13.18 -2.54 21.30
CA LEU A 39 13.55 -1.12 21.20
C LEU A 39 13.59 -0.62 19.75
N ILE A 40 14.24 -1.35 18.84
CA ILE A 40 14.33 -0.95 17.43
C ILE A 40 12.94 -0.89 16.80
N LEU A 41 12.09 -1.90 17.02
CA LEU A 41 10.74 -1.91 16.49
C LEU A 41 9.89 -0.77 17.07
N THR A 42 10.04 -0.45 18.36
CA THR A 42 9.36 0.69 18.97
C THR A 42 9.80 2.02 18.38
N VAL A 43 11.10 2.25 18.23
CA VAL A 43 11.62 3.51 17.63
C VAL A 43 11.20 3.61 16.16
N LEU A 44 11.35 2.53 15.39
CA LEU A 44 10.97 2.51 13.98
C LEU A 44 9.47 2.75 13.79
N SER A 45 8.63 2.11 14.61
CA SER A 45 7.19 2.32 14.55
C SER A 45 6.80 3.73 14.93
N LEU A 46 7.42 4.33 15.97
CA LEU A 46 7.18 5.71 16.37
C LEU A 46 7.56 6.69 15.25
N VAL A 47 8.75 6.55 14.66
CA VAL A 47 9.19 7.39 13.53
C VAL A 47 8.26 7.21 12.34
N THR A 48 7.88 5.98 12.02
CA THR A 48 6.94 5.68 10.93
C THR A 48 5.58 6.31 11.16
N LEU A 49 5.05 6.25 12.39
CA LEU A 49 3.78 6.89 12.75
C LEU A 49 3.86 8.41 12.65
N LEU A 50 4.97 9.03 13.07
CA LEU A 50 5.18 10.47 12.91
C LEU A 50 5.25 10.88 11.43
N ILE A 51 5.91 10.06 10.60
CA ILE A 51 5.93 10.28 9.14
C ILE A 51 4.52 10.21 8.57
N TRP A 52 3.75 9.17 8.90
CA TRP A 52 2.36 9.05 8.44
C TRP A 52 1.49 10.19 8.92
N PHE A 53 1.60 10.57 10.20
CA PHE A 53 0.91 11.73 10.75
C PHE A 53 1.24 12.99 9.95
N SER A 54 2.52 13.23 9.67
CA SER A 54 2.95 14.37 8.86
C SER A 54 2.39 14.32 7.43
N LEU A 55 2.39 13.12 6.83
CA LEU A 55 1.87 12.88 5.48
C LEU A 55 0.35 13.10 5.40
N TYR A 56 -0.41 12.80 6.45
CA TYR A 56 -1.86 13.04 6.44
C TYR A 56 -2.21 14.48 6.80
N THR A 57 -1.46 15.12 7.70
CA THR A 57 -1.79 16.45 8.20
C THR A 57 -1.20 17.58 7.34
N TYR A 58 0.06 17.49 6.93
CA TYR A 58 0.76 18.60 6.28
C TYR A 58 0.93 18.42 4.77
N PHE A 59 1.09 17.19 4.28
CA PHE A 59 1.33 16.98 2.85
C PHE A 59 0.18 17.45 1.93
N PRO A 60 -1.12 17.27 2.25
CA PRO A 60 -2.19 17.66 1.33
C PRO A 60 -2.22 19.15 1.02
N SER A 61 -1.94 20.01 2.01
CA SER A 61 -1.89 21.46 1.82
C SER A 61 -0.71 21.86 0.95
N HIS A 62 0.45 21.21 1.11
CA HIS A 62 1.63 21.45 0.29
C HIS A 62 1.42 21.03 -1.16
N VAL A 63 0.80 19.86 -1.40
CA VAL A 63 0.47 19.40 -2.75
C VAL A 63 -0.50 20.37 -3.44
N ALA A 64 -1.52 20.86 -2.75
CA ALA A 64 -2.46 21.83 -3.30
C ALA A 64 -1.79 23.17 -3.65
N TYR A 65 -0.83 23.61 -2.84
CA TYR A 65 -0.04 24.80 -3.14
C TYR A 65 0.88 24.60 -4.35
N LEU A 66 1.63 23.49 -4.40
CA LEU A 66 2.51 23.14 -5.51
C LEU A 66 1.73 22.99 -6.81
N SER A 67 0.53 22.40 -6.78
CA SER A 67 -0.28 22.21 -7.99
C SER A 67 -0.69 23.54 -8.62
N ARG A 68 -1.06 24.55 -7.82
CA ARG A 68 -1.39 25.89 -8.33
C ARG A 68 -0.20 26.57 -8.98
N ARG A 69 0.97 26.46 -8.34
CA ARG A 69 2.23 27.01 -8.89
C ARG A 69 2.62 26.32 -10.18
N TRP A 70 2.47 25.01 -10.24
CA TRP A 70 2.69 24.26 -11.47
C TRP A 70 1.74 24.71 -12.59
N SER A 71 0.44 24.90 -12.30
CA SER A 71 -0.52 25.43 -13.28
C SER A 71 -0.11 26.79 -13.82
N TYR A 72 0.34 27.70 -12.96
CA TYR A 72 0.84 29.01 -13.37
C TYR A 72 2.03 28.91 -14.33
N TYR A 73 3.03 28.07 -14.01
CA TYR A 73 4.22 27.97 -14.84
C TYR A 73 3.99 27.26 -16.17
N VAL A 74 3.05 26.33 -16.25
CA VAL A 74 2.78 25.55 -17.46
C VAL A 74 1.72 26.20 -18.35
N TYR A 75 0.65 26.72 -17.75
CA TYR A 75 -0.51 27.24 -18.49
C TYR A 75 -0.66 28.76 -18.41
N GLY A 76 0.12 29.45 -17.56
CA GLY A 76 -0.01 30.89 -17.33
C GLY A 76 -1.21 31.27 -16.45
N ASP A 77 -1.95 30.29 -15.91
CA ASP A 77 -3.17 30.50 -15.13
C ASP A 77 -3.18 29.59 -13.90
N GLU A 78 -3.40 30.17 -12.72
CA GLU A 78 -3.45 29.48 -11.43
C GLU A 78 -4.80 28.76 -11.19
N THR A 79 -5.83 29.07 -11.96
CA THR A 79 -7.19 28.50 -11.82
C THR A 79 -7.39 27.18 -12.55
N VAL A 80 -6.45 26.80 -13.42
CA VAL A 80 -6.50 25.54 -14.16
C VAL A 80 -6.35 24.38 -13.18
N GLU A 81 -7.46 23.65 -12.95
CA GLU A 81 -7.50 22.46 -12.09
C GLU A 81 -6.91 21.23 -12.80
N VAL A 82 -5.64 20.98 -12.56
CA VAL A 82 -4.88 19.86 -13.16
C VAL A 82 -5.33 18.49 -12.65
N LEU A 83 -5.80 18.45 -11.40
CA LEU A 83 -6.21 17.21 -10.74
C LEU A 83 -7.58 16.71 -11.20
N ALA A 84 -8.46 17.58 -11.71
CA ALA A 84 -9.80 17.22 -12.17
C ALA A 84 -9.80 16.15 -13.29
N PRO A 85 -9.04 16.31 -14.40
CA PRO A 85 -9.01 15.29 -15.46
C PRO A 85 -8.40 13.97 -14.99
N ILE A 86 -7.38 14.01 -14.13
CA ILE A 86 -6.73 12.81 -13.58
C ILE A 86 -7.72 12.04 -12.69
N LYS A 87 -8.43 12.73 -11.81
CA LYS A 87 -9.47 12.12 -10.95
C LYS A 87 -10.57 11.49 -11.80
N ALA A 88 -11.05 12.19 -12.83
CA ALA A 88 -12.07 11.67 -13.74
C ALA A 88 -11.59 10.41 -14.46
N TYR A 89 -10.33 10.40 -14.94
CA TYR A 89 -9.73 9.22 -15.57
C TYR A 89 -9.64 8.03 -14.61
N ILE A 90 -9.16 8.25 -13.38
CA ILE A 90 -9.03 7.19 -12.36
C ILE A 90 -10.39 6.61 -12.00
N LEU A 91 -11.39 7.46 -11.73
CA LEU A 91 -12.75 7.03 -11.41
C LEU A 91 -13.36 6.23 -12.57
N ALA A 92 -13.12 6.66 -13.81
CA ALA A 92 -13.58 5.94 -15.00
C ALA A 92 -12.87 4.57 -15.18
N GLN A 93 -11.60 4.44 -14.81
CA GLN A 93 -10.90 3.15 -14.83
C GLN A 93 -11.42 2.20 -13.75
N ILE A 94 -11.62 2.70 -12.52
CA ILE A 94 -12.19 1.91 -11.42
C ILE A 94 -13.59 1.43 -11.77
N GLY A 95 -14.45 2.32 -12.29
CA GLY A 95 -15.79 1.97 -12.74
C GLY A 95 -15.81 0.89 -13.81
N ARG A 96 -14.88 0.95 -14.78
CA ARG A 96 -14.73 -0.10 -15.82
C ARG A 96 -14.29 -1.44 -15.25
N VAL A 97 -13.32 -1.46 -14.35
CA VAL A 97 -12.84 -2.70 -13.72
C VAL A 97 -13.94 -3.33 -12.88
N LEU A 98 -14.64 -2.54 -12.05
CA LEU A 98 -15.75 -3.03 -11.21
C LEU A 98 -16.94 -3.51 -12.05
N GLY A 99 -17.27 -2.79 -13.13
CA GLY A 99 -18.32 -3.18 -14.07
C GLY A 99 -18.00 -4.48 -14.81
N GLY A 100 -16.75 -4.63 -15.27
CA GLY A 100 -16.26 -5.85 -15.93
C GLY A 100 -16.27 -7.06 -15.01
N VAL A 101 -15.85 -6.90 -13.75
CA VAL A 101 -15.89 -7.98 -12.75
C VAL A 101 -17.33 -8.38 -12.42
N LYS A 102 -18.25 -7.42 -12.23
CA LYS A 102 -19.68 -7.72 -12.00
C LYS A 102 -20.32 -8.44 -13.19
N SER A 103 -19.99 -8.04 -14.42
CA SER A 103 -20.49 -8.71 -15.63
C SER A 103 -19.97 -10.13 -15.77
N ALA A 104 -18.68 -10.37 -15.50
CA ALA A 104 -18.07 -11.70 -15.55
C ALA A 104 -18.64 -12.65 -14.48
N VAL A 105 -18.82 -12.17 -13.25
CA VAL A 105 -19.40 -12.96 -12.15
C VAL A 105 -20.89 -13.24 -12.39
N GLY A 106 -21.64 -12.26 -12.91
CA GLY A 106 -23.06 -12.44 -13.27
C GLY A 106 -23.26 -13.45 -14.41
N GLY A 107 -22.39 -13.40 -15.44
CA GLY A 107 -22.41 -14.36 -16.55
C GLY A 107 -22.03 -15.78 -16.14
N GLN A 108 -21.19 -15.93 -15.12
CA GLN A 108 -20.84 -17.25 -14.59
C GLN A 108 -21.98 -17.88 -13.78
N LYS A 109 -22.76 -17.06 -13.07
CA LYS A 109 -23.95 -17.50 -12.31
C LYS A 109 -25.06 -18.00 -13.23
N GLY A 110 -25.30 -17.32 -14.36
CA GLY A 110 -26.27 -17.77 -15.37
C GLY A 110 -25.89 -19.05 -16.12
N ARG A 111 -24.62 -19.48 -16.05
CA ARG A 111 -24.13 -20.73 -16.68
C ARG A 111 -24.24 -21.96 -15.78
N LEU A 112 -24.48 -21.78 -14.48
CA LEU A 112 -24.60 -22.86 -13.50
C LEU A 112 -26.06 -23.25 -13.22
N GLU A 113 -27.03 -22.52 -13.79
CA GLU A 113 -28.47 -22.77 -13.67
C GLU A 113 -29.09 -23.40 -14.93
N LEU A 114 -28.24 -23.89 -15.86
CA LEU A 114 -28.59 -24.73 -17.02
C LEU A 114 -27.90 -26.09 -16.90
#